data_AF-A0A1J3CRI5-F1
#
_entry.id   AF-A0A1J3CRI5-F1
#
_cell.length_a   1.000
_cell.length_b   1.000
_cell.length_c   1.000
_cell.angle_alpha   90.00
_cell.angle_beta   90.00
_cell.angle_gamma   90.00
#
_symmetry.space_group_name_H-M   'P 1'
#
loop_
_entity.id
_entity.type
_entity.pdbx_description
1 polymer ?
#
loop_
_entity_poly.entity_id
_entity_poly.type
_entity_poly.pdbx_seq_one_letter_code
_entity_poly.pdbx_strand_id
1 'polypeptide(L)'
;GYTCHKCPGYVVHSKCATRVDVWNGRELEGLPEEIEDTEPYVVINDTTIHHFSHKEHYLRLNVTCILREENKRCNICTHPISLHSFYGCMDCSFILHKICAEFLKSRWHVLHNERLTLAPSNSSYIVCDACGIISNG
;
A
#
# COMPACT_ATOMS: atom_id res chain seq x y z
N GLY A 1 22.24 0.91 -9.12
CA GLY A 1 20.79 0.84 -8.82
C GLY A 1 20.51 1.01 -7.34
N TYR A 2 19.36 1.59 -7.02
CA TYR A 2 18.80 1.63 -5.69
C TYR A 2 17.74 0.54 -5.53
N THR A 3 17.62 0.00 -4.32
CA THR A 3 16.59 -0.98 -3.98
C THR A 3 15.80 -0.52 -2.76
N CYS A 4 14.53 -0.91 -2.70
CA CYS A 4 13.69 -0.67 -1.53
C CYS A 4 13.80 -1.84 -0.55
N HIS A 5 14.04 -1.54 0.73
CA HIS A 5 14.13 -2.56 1.77
C HIS A 5 12.78 -3.21 2.09
N LYS A 6 11.68 -2.47 1.90
CA LYS A 6 10.30 -2.94 2.20
C LYS A 6 9.57 -3.51 0.98
N CYS A 7 10.03 -3.20 -0.24
CA CYS A 7 9.45 -3.70 -1.49
C CYS A 7 10.41 -4.72 -2.13
N PRO A 8 10.25 -6.03 -1.85
CA PRO A 8 11.10 -7.05 -2.45
C PRO A 8 10.94 -7.04 -3.97
N GLY A 9 12.06 -6.91 -4.69
CA GLY A 9 12.11 -6.87 -6.15
C GLY A 9 12.04 -5.47 -6.77
N TYR A 10 11.79 -4.42 -5.97
CA TYR A 10 11.79 -3.04 -6.48
C TYR A 10 13.22 -2.53 -6.65
N VAL A 11 13.63 -2.29 -7.89
CA VAL A 11 14.96 -1.82 -8.26
C VAL A 11 14.88 -0.73 -9.30
N VAL A 12 15.62 0.36 -9.08
CA VAL A 12 15.68 1.49 -10.01
C VAL A 12 17.12 1.90 -10.27
N HIS A 13 17.43 2.42 -11.47
CA HIS A 13 18.77 2.96 -11.73
C HIS A 13 19.07 4.16 -10.82
N SER A 14 20.34 4.41 -10.53
CA SER A 14 20.75 5.57 -9.73
C SER A 14 20.30 6.90 -10.36
N LYS A 15 20.35 7.00 -11.69
CA LYS A 15 19.85 8.17 -12.43
C LYS A 15 18.32 8.28 -12.43
N CYS A 16 17.61 7.16 -12.40
CA CYS A 16 16.14 7.15 -12.37
C CYS A 16 15.62 7.49 -10.97
N ALA A 17 16.28 6.96 -9.94
CA ALA A 17 15.98 7.22 -8.54
C ALA A 17 16.16 8.68 -8.14
N THR A 18 16.95 9.46 -8.89
CA THR A 18 17.31 10.85 -8.58
C THR A 18 16.65 11.86 -9.54
N ARG A 19 15.72 11.43 -10.40
CA ARG A 19 14.98 12.37 -11.25
C ARG A 19 14.09 13.26 -10.39
N VAL A 20 13.92 14.52 -10.78
CA VAL A 20 13.15 15.52 -10.04
C VAL A 20 11.68 15.15 -9.83
N ASP A 21 11.12 14.32 -10.71
CA ASP A 21 9.75 13.80 -10.61
C ASP A 21 9.63 12.53 -9.74
N VAL A 22 10.75 11.94 -9.36
CA VAL A 22 10.85 10.70 -8.56
C VAL A 22 11.44 10.97 -7.18
N TRP A 23 12.38 11.92 -7.06
CA TRP A 23 13.06 12.26 -5.82
C TRP A 23 12.73 13.67 -5.36
N ASN A 24 12.30 13.78 -4.11
CA ASN A 24 12.05 15.05 -3.43
C ASN A 24 13.32 15.81 -2.99
N GLY A 25 14.52 15.36 -3.39
CA GLY A 25 15.81 15.99 -3.08
C GLY A 25 16.24 15.87 -1.61
N ARG A 26 15.50 15.14 -0.78
CA ARG A 26 15.85 14.93 0.62
C ARG A 26 16.68 13.65 0.76
N GLU A 27 17.86 13.78 1.35
CA GLU A 27 18.69 12.66 1.75
C GLU A 27 18.20 12.15 3.13
N LEU A 28 17.87 10.87 3.21
CA LEU A 28 17.35 10.22 4.42
C LEU A 28 18.34 9.21 5.00
N GLU A 29 19.62 9.28 4.58
CA GLU A 29 20.68 8.43 5.13
C GLU A 29 20.91 8.75 6.61
N GLY A 30 20.92 7.73 7.46
CA GLY A 30 21.08 7.86 8.91
C GLY A 30 19.83 8.29 9.69
N LEU A 31 18.76 8.73 9.04
CA LEU A 31 17.51 9.11 9.73
C LEU A 31 16.64 7.87 10.02
N PRO A 32 16.15 7.68 11.26
CA PRO A 32 15.19 6.62 11.53
C PRO A 32 13.95 6.84 10.67
N GLU A 33 13.44 5.76 10.10
CA GLU A 33 12.19 5.81 9.36
C GLU A 33 11.06 6.17 10.34
N GLU A 34 10.34 7.26 10.07
CA GLU A 34 9.16 7.63 10.84
C GLU A 34 8.05 6.62 10.51
N ILE A 35 8.03 5.51 11.22
CA ILE A 35 6.92 4.56 11.20
C ILE A 35 5.85 5.15 12.10
N GLU A 36 4.89 5.88 11.52
CA GLU A 36 3.68 6.24 12.25
C GLU A 36 2.85 4.96 12.44
N ASP A 37 3.15 4.24 13.53
CA ASP A 37 2.49 3.00 13.98
C ASP A 37 1.08 3.29 14.52
N THR A 38 0.30 4.04 13.75
CA THR A 38 -1.07 4.39 14.11
C THR A 38 -2.01 3.30 13.62
N GLU A 39 -2.84 2.81 14.53
CA GLU A 39 -3.85 1.80 14.23
C GLU A 39 -4.69 2.22 12.99
N PRO A 40 -4.95 1.28 12.06
CA PRO A 40 -5.67 1.60 10.82
C PRO A 40 -7.14 1.93 11.09
N TYR A 41 -7.72 1.47 12.20
CA TYR A 41 -9.07 1.83 12.58
C TYR A 41 -9.28 1.81 14.08
N VAL A 42 -10.30 2.52 14.53
CA VAL A 42 -10.83 2.43 15.89
C VAL A 42 -12.02 1.48 15.87
N VAL A 43 -12.06 0.52 16.80
CA VAL A 43 -13.21 -0.37 16.99
C VAL A 43 -14.30 0.41 17.74
N ILE A 44 -15.48 0.54 17.12
CA ILE A 44 -16.65 1.16 17.75
C ILE A 44 -17.49 0.09 18.47
N ASN A 45 -17.64 -1.08 17.86
CA ASN A 45 -18.25 -2.28 18.44
C ASN A 45 -17.78 -3.54 17.69
N ASP A 46 -18.22 -4.72 18.13
CA ASP A 46 -17.84 -6.04 17.57
C ASP A 46 -17.98 -6.18 16.04
N THR A 47 -18.80 -5.33 15.42
CA THR A 47 -19.06 -5.36 13.98
C THR A 47 -18.80 -4.02 13.29
N THR A 48 -18.33 -2.98 13.98
CA THR A 48 -18.26 -1.63 13.42
C THR A 48 -16.91 -0.98 13.72
N ILE A 49 -16.29 -0.43 12.69
CA ILE A 49 -14.99 0.23 12.77
C ILE A 49 -15.06 1.64 12.18
N HIS A 50 -14.20 2.52 12.69
CA HIS A 50 -13.93 3.83 12.11
C HIS A 50 -12.56 3.81 11.44
N HIS A 51 -12.54 3.77 10.11
CA HIS A 51 -11.33 3.52 9.33
C HIS A 51 -10.67 4.82 8.85
N PHE A 52 -9.34 4.89 8.90
CA PHE A 52 -8.60 6.12 8.57
C PHE A 52 -8.81 6.61 7.13
N SER A 53 -9.01 5.70 6.18
CA SER A 53 -9.28 6.02 4.77
C SER A 53 -10.72 6.42 4.49
N HIS A 54 -11.62 6.29 5.47
CA HIS A 54 -13.03 6.66 5.35
C HIS A 54 -13.55 7.21 6.66
N LYS A 55 -13.16 8.46 6.97
CA LYS A 55 -13.43 9.10 8.26
C LYS A 55 -14.85 9.66 8.41
N GLU A 56 -15.54 9.88 7.29
CA GLU A 56 -16.88 10.49 7.29
C GLU A 56 -17.94 9.55 7.85
N HIS A 57 -17.79 8.23 7.62
CA HIS A 57 -18.75 7.23 8.06
C HIS A 57 -18.08 6.03 8.73
N TYR A 58 -18.92 5.21 9.37
CA TYR A 58 -18.49 3.96 9.98
C TYR A 58 -18.64 2.79 9.01
N LEU A 59 -17.71 1.84 9.09
CA LEU A 59 -17.77 0.62 8.30
C LEU A 59 -18.28 -0.53 9.16
N ARG A 60 -19.22 -1.30 8.63
CA ARG A 60 -19.82 -2.45 9.30
C ARG A 60 -19.36 -3.76 8.67
N LEU A 61 -18.98 -4.71 9.51
CA LEU A 61 -18.58 -6.06 9.14
C LEU A 61 -19.80 -6.82 8.62
N ASN A 62 -19.71 -7.27 7.37
CA ASN A 62 -20.63 -8.21 6.76
C ASN A 62 -19.96 -9.58 6.66
N VAL A 63 -20.57 -10.58 7.30
CA VAL A 63 -20.07 -11.97 7.37
C VAL A 63 -20.72 -12.85 6.30
N THR A 64 -21.77 -12.35 5.64
CA THR A 64 -22.64 -13.12 4.73
C THR A 64 -22.69 -12.49 3.34
N CYS A 65 -21.72 -12.83 2.48
CA CYS A 65 -21.88 -12.66 1.03
C CYS A 65 -22.74 -13.81 0.48
N ILE A 66 -24.06 -13.79 0.71
CA ILE A 66 -24.96 -14.83 0.17
C ILE A 66 -25.18 -14.64 -1.34
N LEU A 67 -24.84 -13.49 -1.91
CA LEU A 67 -25.01 -13.22 -3.34
C LEU A 67 -23.72 -12.67 -3.92
N ARG A 68 -23.24 -13.30 -4.99
CA ARG A 68 -22.25 -12.74 -5.91
C ARG A 68 -22.86 -11.47 -6.52
N GLU A 69 -22.80 -10.36 -5.81
CA GLU A 69 -22.89 -9.06 -6.46
C GLU A 69 -21.54 -8.84 -7.15
N GLU A 70 -21.52 -9.22 -8.42
CA GLU A 70 -20.38 -9.34 -9.33
C GLU A 70 -19.52 -8.07 -9.43
N ASN A 71 -20.00 -6.96 -8.87
CA ASN A 71 -19.42 -5.62 -8.98
C ASN A 71 -18.85 -5.05 -7.68
N LYS A 72 -18.94 -5.73 -6.53
CA LYS A 72 -18.34 -5.22 -5.29
C LYS A 72 -16.83 -5.43 -5.32
N ARG A 73 -16.06 -4.34 -5.30
CA ARG A 73 -14.59 -4.34 -5.29
C ARG A 73 -14.09 -3.61 -4.04
N CYS A 74 -12.95 -4.07 -3.52
CA CYS A 74 -12.30 -3.40 -2.41
C CYS A 74 -11.77 -2.03 -2.85
N ASN A 75 -12.14 -0.95 -2.18
CA ASN A 75 -11.66 0.41 -2.48
C ASN A 75 -10.16 0.61 -2.24
N ILE A 76 -9.56 -0.31 -1.49
CA ILE A 76 -8.14 -0.36 -1.19
C ILE A 76 -7.47 -1.17 -2.33
N CYS A 77 -7.50 -2.50 -2.29
CA CYS A 77 -6.71 -3.31 -3.23
C CYS A 77 -7.31 -3.45 -4.65
N THR A 78 -8.50 -2.89 -4.91
CA THR A 78 -9.26 -3.00 -6.17
C THR A 78 -9.65 -4.43 -6.60
N HIS A 79 -9.32 -5.45 -5.81
CA HIS A 79 -9.76 -6.81 -6.07
C HIS A 79 -11.24 -7.01 -5.71
N PRO A 80 -11.95 -7.93 -6.41
CA PRO A 80 -13.32 -8.27 -6.08
C PRO A 80 -13.49 -8.73 -4.64
N ILE A 81 -14.61 -8.37 -4.03
CA ILE A 81 -15.06 -8.94 -2.75
C ILE A 81 -15.62 -10.32 -3.06
N SER A 82 -14.90 -11.35 -2.64
CA SER A 82 -15.32 -12.76 -2.79
C SER A 82 -16.08 -13.23 -1.55
N LEU A 83 -16.20 -14.55 -1.33
CA LEU A 83 -16.97 -15.19 -0.24
C LEU A 83 -16.42 -14.91 1.19
N HIS A 84 -15.56 -13.92 1.36
CA HIS A 84 -14.92 -13.59 2.64
C HIS A 84 -15.63 -12.41 3.31
N SER A 85 -15.50 -12.33 4.63
CA SER A 85 -16.01 -11.20 5.40
C SER A 85 -15.38 -9.88 4.93
N PHE A 86 -16.21 -8.84 4.85
CA PHE A 86 -15.80 -7.52 4.38
C PHE A 86 -16.42 -6.42 5.26
N TYR A 87 -15.77 -5.26 5.29
CA TYR A 87 -16.31 -4.05 5.89
C TYR A 87 -16.98 -3.21 4.82
N GLY A 88 -18.24 -2.85 5.00
CA GLY A 88 -18.99 -1.99 4.10
C GLY A 88 -19.55 -0.77 4.82
N CYS A 89 -19.50 0.39 4.20
CA CYS A 89 -20.23 1.57 4.65
C CYS A 89 -21.73 1.36 4.36
N MET A 90 -22.58 1.84 5.26
CA MET A 90 -24.04 1.82 5.06
C MET A 90 -24.53 3.04 4.27
N ASP A 91 -23.78 4.15 4.32
CA ASP A 91 -24.15 5.43 3.72
C ASP A 91 -23.61 5.60 2.29
N CYS A 92 -22.56 4.87 1.92
CA CYS A 92 -21.95 4.94 0.60
C CYS A 92 -21.42 3.59 0.11
N SER A 93 -21.02 3.50 -1.15
CA SER A 93 -20.50 2.28 -1.77
C SER A 93 -19.03 1.97 -1.42
N PHE A 94 -18.57 2.38 -0.24
CA PHE A 94 -17.20 2.12 0.22
C PHE A 94 -17.12 0.75 0.89
N ILE A 95 -16.24 -0.10 0.37
CA ILE A 95 -16.12 -1.51 0.75
C ILE A 95 -14.65 -1.91 0.85
N LEU A 96 -14.28 -2.59 1.94
CA LEU A 96 -12.94 -3.12 2.18
C LEU A 96 -13.01 -4.61 2.50
N HIS A 97 -12.05 -5.42 2.04
CA HIS A 97 -11.84 -6.73 2.66
C HIS A 97 -11.50 -6.54 4.15
N LYS A 98 -11.90 -7.49 5.00
CA LYS A 98 -11.52 -7.48 6.43
C LYS A 98 -10.01 -7.30 6.60
N ILE A 99 -9.24 -8.12 5.88
CA ILE A 99 -7.77 -8.08 5.86
C ILE A 99 -7.28 -6.70 5.38
N CYS A 100 -7.91 -6.10 4.38
CA CYS A 100 -7.53 -4.77 3.88
C CYS A 100 -7.79 -3.65 4.89
N ALA A 101 -8.80 -3.78 5.76
CA ALA A 101 -9.01 -2.84 6.85
C ALA A 101 -7.98 -3.01 7.98
N GLU A 102 -7.48 -4.24 8.20
CA GLU A 102 -6.45 -4.56 9.19
C GLU A 102 -5.03 -4.19 8.74
N PHE A 103 -4.82 -3.94 7.44
CA PHE A 103 -3.51 -3.54 6.93
C PHE A 103 -3.17 -2.11 7.36
N LEU A 104 -2.04 -1.98 8.08
CA LEU A 104 -1.48 -0.72 8.58
C LEU A 104 -1.33 0.34 7.48
N LYS A 105 -1.47 1.61 7.88
CA LYS A 105 -1.29 2.80 7.03
C LYS A 105 0.04 2.80 6.27
N SER A 106 1.08 2.19 6.85
CA SER A 106 2.45 2.18 6.34
C SER A 106 2.65 1.39 5.04
N ARG A 107 1.75 0.47 4.66
CA ARG A 107 1.83 -0.20 3.33
C ARG A 107 1.12 0.55 2.22
N TRP A 108 0.33 1.57 2.58
CA TRP A 108 -0.44 2.43 1.66
C TRP A 108 0.22 3.80 1.47
N HIS A 109 1.54 3.90 1.69
CA HIS A 109 2.34 4.99 1.12
C HIS A 109 2.39 4.81 -0.39
N VAL A 110 1.31 5.28 -1.03
CA VAL A 110 1.15 5.47 -2.46
C VAL A 110 2.47 5.99 -3.04
N LEU A 111 3.13 5.13 -3.81
CA LEU A 111 4.22 5.46 -4.73
C LEU A 111 5.47 6.11 -4.09
N HIS A 112 6.25 5.26 -3.40
CA HIS A 112 7.72 5.29 -3.34
C HIS A 112 8.42 6.62 -2.99
N ASN A 113 8.15 7.15 -1.80
CA ASN A 113 9.08 8.06 -1.10
C ASN A 113 9.83 7.37 0.06
N GLU A 114 9.85 6.04 0.09
CA GLU A 114 10.59 5.29 1.10
C GLU A 114 12.09 5.23 0.79
N ARG A 115 12.88 5.03 1.86
CA ARG A 115 14.34 5.08 1.84
C ARG A 115 14.92 4.02 0.90
N LEU A 116 15.44 4.51 -0.22
CA LEU A 116 16.18 3.74 -1.20
C LEU A 116 17.62 3.56 -0.72
N THR A 117 18.11 2.33 -0.68
CA THR A 117 19.50 2.04 -0.32
C THR A 117 20.29 1.72 -1.58
N LEU A 118 21.52 2.25 -1.67
CA LEU A 118 22.42 1.92 -2.76
C LEU A 118 22.81 0.44 -2.66
N ALA A 119 22.48 -0.34 -3.68
CA ALA A 119 22.86 -1.75 -3.73
C ALA A 119 24.16 -1.92 -4.57
N PRO A 120 25.15 -2.69 -4.08
CA PRO A 120 26.29 -3.08 -4.91
C PRO A 120 25.81 -3.95 -6.08
N SER A 121 26.25 -3.61 -7.29
CA SER A 121 25.95 -4.36 -8.52
C SER A 121 26.67 -5.70 -8.50
N ASN A 122 26.03 -6.70 -7.88
CA ASN A 122 26.47 -8.10 -7.97
C ASN A 122 25.50 -8.87 -8.87
N SER A 123 25.72 -8.71 -10.18
CA SER A 123 25.31 -9.62 -11.27
C SER A 123 23.92 -10.28 -11.20
N SER A 124 22.97 -9.72 -11.92
CA SER A 124 22.08 -10.39 -12.90
C SER A 124 21.15 -9.30 -13.42
N TYR A 125 20.92 -9.26 -14.73
CA TYR A 125 20.10 -8.28 -15.43
C TYR A 125 18.86 -7.83 -14.63
N ILE A 126 18.81 -6.58 -14.17
CA ILE A 126 17.70 -6.06 -13.38
C ILE A 126 16.85 -5.13 -14.24
N VAL A 127 15.54 -5.36 -14.25
CA VAL A 127 14.57 -4.43 -14.87
C VAL A 127 14.37 -3.25 -13.93
N CYS A 128 14.64 -2.03 -14.41
CA CYS A 128 14.34 -0.82 -13.66
C CYS A 128 12.83 -0.58 -13.63
N ASP A 129 12.20 -0.60 -12.46
CA ASP A 129 10.75 -0.37 -12.31
C ASP A 129 10.31 1.02 -12.79
N ALA A 130 11.22 2.00 -12.82
CA ALA A 130 10.92 3.37 -13.24
C ALA A 130 10.97 3.59 -14.77
N CYS A 131 11.70 2.76 -15.52
CA CYS A 131 11.82 2.93 -16.97
C CYS A 131 11.61 1.65 -17.79
N GLY A 132 11.42 0.50 -17.15
CA GLY A 132 11.25 -0.80 -17.79
C GLY A 132 12.49 -1.33 -18.50
N ILE A 133 13.64 -0.66 -18.38
CA ILE A 133 14.88 -1.03 -19.07
C ILE A 133 15.68 -1.99 -18.20
N ILE A 134 16.20 -3.05 -18.82
CA ILE A 134 17.15 -3.98 -18.22
C ILE A 134 18.54 -3.34 -18.19
N SER A 135 19.15 -3.25 -17.01
CA SER A 135 20.55 -2.84 -16.83
C SER A 135 21.26 -3.71 -15.81
N ASN A 136 22.58 -3.66 -15.82
CA ASN A 136 23.44 -4.23 -14.79
C ASN A 136 23.69 -3.26 -13.61
N GLY A 137 23.17 -2.04 -13.65
CA GLY A 137 23.37 -1.04 -12.58
C GLY A 137 22.91 0.36 -12.97
#